data_AF-A0A9D0C7M4-F1
#
_entry.id   AF-A0A9D0C7M4-F1
#
_cell.length_a   1.000
_cell.length_b   1.000
_cell.length_c   1.000
_cell.angle_alpha   90.00
_cell.angle_beta   90.00
_cell.angle_gamma   90.00
#
_symmetry.space_group_name_H-M   'P 1'
#
loop_
_entity.id
_entity.type
_entity.pdbx_description
1 polymer ?
#
loop_
_entity_poly.entity_id
_entity_poly.type
_entity_poly.pdbx_seq_one_letter_code
_entity_poly.pdbx_strand_id
1 'polypeptide(L)'
;MPPSVPMQTAAPAGAGRRWPSGTVLTALLLTIAILGLGTACSLLPARRDRCAPAREQPIIAAQVDLDYVYDPDRSQQKRNLALLLDRVRGLGITAVWLQAFADPDGDDVAQALYFPNHCLPMRADLFHGVAQALRRQGVAVYAWIPLL
;
A
#
# COMPACT_ATOMS: atom_id res chain seq x y z
N MET A 1 -1.52 -27.99 26.59
CA MET A 1 -1.63 -26.80 27.45
C MET A 1 -0.85 -25.66 26.82
N PRO A 2 -1.51 -24.68 26.19
CA PRO A 2 -0.90 -23.38 25.88
C PRO A 2 -1.12 -22.38 27.04
N PRO A 3 -0.20 -21.44 27.30
CA PRO A 3 -0.40 -20.40 28.31
C PRO A 3 -1.39 -19.33 27.82
N SER A 4 -2.31 -18.96 28.72
CA SER A 4 -3.31 -17.91 28.57
C SER A 4 -2.69 -16.52 28.61
N VAL A 5 -3.05 -15.64 27.67
CA VAL A 5 -2.74 -14.20 27.70
C VAL A 5 -4.02 -13.43 28.11
N PRO A 6 -3.94 -12.47 29.04
CA PRO A 6 -5.12 -11.87 29.66
C PRO A 6 -5.82 -10.80 28.80
N MET A 7 -7.14 -10.78 29.00
CA MET A 7 -8.13 -9.80 28.53
C MET A 7 -7.75 -8.37 28.99
N GLN A 8 -7.66 -7.42 28.06
CA GLN A 8 -7.56 -5.99 28.38
C GLN A 8 -8.94 -5.45 28.81
N THR A 9 -9.00 -4.97 30.06
CA THR A 9 -10.10 -4.19 30.64
C THR A 9 -10.11 -2.76 30.10
N ALA A 10 -11.28 -2.31 29.65
CA ALA A 10 -11.60 -0.91 29.36
C ALA A 10 -12.28 -0.24 30.56
N ALA A 11 -11.90 1.01 30.84
CA ALA A 11 -12.65 2.04 31.59
C ALA A 11 -11.93 3.41 31.40
N PRO A 12 -12.58 4.59 31.56
CA PRO A 12 -13.82 4.82 32.32
C PRO A 12 -14.87 5.74 31.65
N ALA A 13 -16.09 5.69 32.20
CA ALA A 13 -17.14 6.69 32.02
C ALA A 13 -17.71 7.10 33.40
N GLY A 14 -17.98 8.40 33.57
CA GLY A 14 -18.66 9.01 34.74
C GLY A 14 -18.31 10.51 34.83
N ALA A 15 -19.06 11.44 34.26
CA ALA A 15 -20.37 12.00 34.66
C ALA A 15 -20.32 13.02 35.82
N GLY A 16 -20.42 14.31 35.46
CA GLY A 16 -21.39 15.26 36.03
C GLY A 16 -20.95 16.20 37.16
N ARG A 17 -20.82 17.51 36.86
CA ARG A 17 -21.42 18.63 37.65
C ARG A 17 -21.73 19.84 36.75
N ARG A 18 -22.97 20.32 36.88
CA ARG A 18 -23.65 21.51 36.30
C ARG A 18 -23.62 22.62 37.38
N TRP A 19 -23.41 23.91 37.14
CA TRP A 19 -24.35 24.94 36.66
C TRP A 19 -23.63 26.32 36.46
N PRO A 20 -24.26 27.31 35.78
CA PRO A 20 -23.64 28.51 35.19
C PRO A 20 -24.06 29.85 35.82
N SER A 21 -23.29 30.91 35.57
CA SER A 21 -23.65 32.34 35.60
C SER A 21 -22.38 33.12 35.22
N GLY A 22 -22.26 33.81 34.07
CA GLY A 22 -22.96 35.04 33.71
C GLY A 22 -21.94 36.18 33.71
N THR A 23 -22.02 37.12 32.76
CA THR A 23 -21.15 38.31 32.57
C THR A 23 -19.72 37.99 32.08
N VAL A 24 -19.20 38.45 30.93
CA VAL A 24 -19.33 39.75 30.27
C VAL A 24 -19.03 39.59 28.76
N LEU A 25 -20.03 39.88 27.92
CA LEU A 25 -19.92 40.16 26.49
C LEU A 25 -20.12 41.68 26.37
N THR A 26 -19.09 42.49 26.13
CA THR A 26 -19.21 43.83 25.48
C THR A 26 -17.87 44.55 25.34
N ALA A 27 -17.72 45.28 24.23
CA ALA A 27 -16.61 46.15 23.81
C ALA A 27 -15.40 45.41 23.18
N LEU A 28 -14.95 45.70 21.96
CA LEU A 28 -15.15 46.88 21.13
C LEU A 28 -14.83 46.51 19.66
N LEU A 29 -15.78 46.85 18.79
CA LEU A 29 -15.68 46.90 17.34
C LEU A 29 -14.65 47.95 16.87
N LEU A 30 -14.19 47.80 15.62
CA LEU A 30 -13.75 48.89 14.72
C LEU A 30 -12.57 49.79 15.19
N THR A 31 -11.32 49.52 14.76
CA THR A 31 -10.35 50.59 14.39
C THR A 31 -9.05 50.11 13.70
N ILE A 32 -9.06 49.41 12.56
CA ILE A 32 -7.92 49.54 11.61
C ILE A 32 -8.42 49.36 10.16
N ALA A 33 -9.43 50.15 9.77
CA ALA A 33 -9.87 50.27 8.37
C ALA A 33 -9.61 51.68 7.81
N ILE A 34 -8.65 52.43 8.38
CA ILE A 34 -8.36 53.80 7.96
C ILE A 34 -6.85 54.01 8.03
N LEU A 35 -6.17 53.79 6.90
CA LEU A 35 -5.08 54.62 6.34
C LEU A 35 -4.36 53.83 5.24
N GLY A 36 -4.43 54.31 4.00
CA GLY A 36 -3.47 53.91 2.96
C GLY A 36 -4.09 53.49 1.64
N LEU A 37 -4.74 54.43 0.93
CA LEU A 37 -4.71 54.39 -0.53
C LEU A 37 -3.25 54.59 -0.96
N GLY A 38 -2.66 53.57 -1.59
CA GLY A 38 -1.36 53.68 -2.23
C GLY A 38 -0.99 52.37 -2.91
N THR A 39 -0.91 52.39 -4.23
CA THR A 39 -0.38 51.31 -5.09
C THR A 39 -1.25 50.06 -5.23
N ALA A 40 -2.42 50.21 -5.86
CA ALA A 40 -3.02 49.11 -6.62
C ALA A 40 -2.38 49.05 -8.02
N CYS A 41 -1.07 48.77 -8.10
CA CYS A 41 -0.43 48.34 -9.33
C CYS A 41 0.90 47.67 -8.96
N SER A 42 1.06 46.41 -9.34
CA SER A 42 2.20 45.53 -9.03
C SER A 42 2.16 44.89 -7.65
N LEU A 43 1.54 43.70 -7.58
CA LEU A 43 2.08 42.49 -6.95
C LEU A 43 0.97 41.44 -6.91
N LEU A 44 0.49 41.04 -8.09
CA LEU A 44 0.05 39.66 -8.23
C LEU A 44 1.31 38.82 -7.98
N PRO A 45 1.37 37.93 -6.97
CA PRO A 45 2.40 36.93 -7.00
C PRO A 45 2.17 36.19 -8.31
N ALA A 46 3.21 36.11 -9.15
CA ALA A 46 3.19 35.21 -10.29
C ALA A 46 2.62 33.89 -9.76
N ARG A 47 1.49 33.46 -10.32
CA ARG A 47 1.04 32.08 -10.14
C ARG A 47 2.25 31.28 -10.55
N ARG A 48 2.97 30.73 -9.56
CA ARG A 48 3.90 29.66 -9.84
C ARG A 48 3.01 28.60 -10.42
N ASP A 49 3.03 28.47 -11.74
CA ASP A 49 2.63 27.28 -12.43
C ASP A 49 3.48 26.17 -11.81
N ARG A 50 2.95 25.59 -10.72
CA ARG A 50 3.49 24.38 -10.12
C ARG A 50 3.07 23.23 -11.02
N CYS A 51 3.59 23.24 -12.24
CA CYS A 51 3.95 22.02 -12.91
C CYS A 51 5.42 21.75 -12.56
N ALA A 52 5.69 21.54 -11.28
CA ALA A 52 6.88 20.78 -10.94
C ALA A 52 6.60 19.37 -11.48
N PRO A 53 7.48 18.79 -12.32
CA PRO A 53 7.27 17.42 -12.76
C PRO A 53 7.09 16.57 -11.49
N ALA A 54 6.07 15.72 -11.48
CA ALA A 54 5.96 14.70 -10.45
C ALA A 54 7.32 14.01 -10.41
N ARG A 55 7.98 13.99 -9.24
CA ARG A 55 9.27 13.30 -9.13
C ARG A 55 9.03 11.86 -9.57
N GLU A 56 9.61 11.48 -10.70
CA GLU A 56 9.62 10.09 -11.16
C GLU A 56 10.31 9.30 -10.05
N GLN A 57 9.51 8.59 -9.27
CA GLN A 57 10.07 7.70 -8.27
C GLN A 57 10.75 6.57 -9.01
N PRO A 58 12.01 6.25 -8.70
CA PRO A 58 12.72 5.18 -9.36
C PRO A 58 11.94 3.88 -9.21
N ILE A 59 11.77 3.16 -10.32
CA ILE A 59 11.19 1.82 -10.29
C ILE A 59 12.28 0.86 -9.83
N ILE A 60 12.07 0.24 -8.68
CA ILE A 60 12.90 -0.84 -8.16
C ILE A 60 12.07 -2.10 -8.37
N ALA A 61 12.45 -2.88 -9.38
CA ALA A 61 11.68 -4.03 -9.80
C ALA A 61 12.34 -5.34 -9.38
N ALA A 62 11.53 -6.34 -9.04
CA ALA A 62 11.97 -7.71 -8.84
C ALA A 62 11.19 -8.66 -9.75
N GLN A 63 11.88 -9.63 -10.33
CA GLN A 63 11.25 -10.78 -10.97
C GLN A 63 11.11 -11.87 -9.92
N VAL A 64 9.92 -12.49 -9.85
CA VAL A 64 9.59 -13.48 -8.83
C VAL A 64 8.96 -14.69 -9.49
N ASP A 65 9.62 -15.84 -9.30
CA ASP A 65 9.14 -17.13 -9.78
C ASP A 65 8.21 -17.75 -8.74
N LEU A 66 7.04 -18.20 -9.19
CA LEU A 66 6.11 -18.90 -8.31
C LEU A 66 6.58 -20.30 -7.98
N ASP A 67 7.50 -20.86 -8.76
CA ASP A 67 8.11 -22.17 -8.49
C ASP A 67 8.89 -22.19 -7.16
N TYR A 68 9.47 -21.07 -6.71
CA TYR A 68 10.09 -20.96 -5.38
C TYR A 68 9.09 -20.74 -4.23
N VAL A 69 7.88 -20.27 -4.54
CA VAL A 69 6.83 -20.04 -3.54
C VAL A 69 6.02 -21.31 -3.32
N TYR A 70 5.71 -22.01 -4.41
CA TYR A 70 4.92 -23.23 -4.44
C TYR A 70 5.54 -24.33 -3.59
N ASP A 71 4.71 -25.00 -2.80
CA ASP A 71 5.07 -26.19 -2.05
C ASP A 71 3.82 -27.07 -1.90
N PRO A 72 3.92 -28.41 -2.05
CA PRO A 72 2.81 -29.31 -1.76
C PRO A 72 2.25 -29.17 -0.34
N ASP A 73 3.09 -28.88 0.66
CA ASP A 73 2.66 -28.50 2.00
C ASP A 73 2.24 -27.04 2.04
N ARG A 74 0.93 -26.81 2.22
CA ARG A 74 0.35 -25.47 2.37
C ARG A 74 0.98 -24.65 3.50
N SER A 75 1.46 -25.30 4.56
CA SER A 75 2.13 -24.61 5.65
C SER A 75 3.50 -24.09 5.22
N GLN A 76 4.27 -24.88 4.47
CA GLN A 76 5.53 -24.46 3.88
C GLN A 76 5.33 -23.37 2.83
N GLN A 77 4.33 -23.52 1.95
CA GLN A 77 3.98 -22.50 0.96
C GLN A 77 3.68 -21.14 1.63
N LYS A 78 2.96 -21.16 2.76
CA LYS A 78 2.68 -19.94 3.54
C LYS A 78 3.95 -19.31 4.13
N ARG A 79 4.91 -20.13 4.59
CA ARG A 79 6.22 -19.67 5.06
C ARG A 79 7.03 -19.05 3.92
N ASN A 80 7.07 -19.70 2.76
CA ASN A 80 7.76 -19.19 1.56
C ASN A 80 7.19 -17.83 1.14
N LEU A 81 5.86 -17.70 1.11
CA LEU A 81 5.20 -16.44 0.81
C LEU A 81 5.53 -15.34 1.84
N ALA A 82 5.54 -15.68 3.14
CA ALA A 82 5.90 -14.70 4.17
C ALA A 82 7.33 -14.18 3.97
N LEU A 83 8.29 -15.06 3.69
CA LEU A 83 9.69 -14.69 3.41
C LEU A 83 9.82 -13.80 2.18
N LEU A 84 9.06 -14.09 1.11
CA LEU A 84 9.00 -13.24 -0.08
C LEU A 84 8.51 -11.83 0.27
N LEU A 85 7.42 -11.72 1.02
CA LEU A 85 6.85 -10.43 1.42
C LEU A 85 7.81 -9.63 2.30
N ASP A 86 8.53 -10.30 3.21
CA ASP A 86 9.55 -9.67 4.05
C ASP A 86 10.70 -9.10 3.21
N ARG A 87 11.18 -9.83 2.20
CA ARG A 87 12.23 -9.36 1.28
C ARG A 87 11.78 -8.18 0.43
N VAL A 88 10.59 -8.27 -0.16
CA VAL A 88 10.01 -7.20 -0.98
C VAL A 88 9.94 -5.89 -0.18
N ARG A 89 9.52 -5.97 1.09
CA ARG A 89 9.51 -4.82 1.99
C ARG A 89 10.92 -4.35 2.37
N GLY A 90 11.80 -5.26 2.77
CA GLY A 90 13.14 -4.94 3.24
C GLY A 90 14.02 -4.29 2.16
N LEU A 91 13.79 -4.64 0.89
CA LEU A 91 14.51 -4.09 -0.26
C LEU A 91 13.86 -2.83 -0.86
N GLY A 92 12.67 -2.42 -0.41
CA GLY A 92 11.96 -1.26 -0.96
C GLY A 92 11.54 -1.44 -2.42
N ILE A 93 11.17 -2.67 -2.81
CA ILE A 93 10.70 -2.97 -4.17
C ILE A 93 9.39 -2.21 -4.45
N THR A 94 9.30 -1.57 -5.62
CA THR A 94 8.12 -0.80 -6.04
C THR A 94 7.31 -1.52 -7.14
N ALA A 95 7.94 -2.43 -7.88
CA ALA A 95 7.27 -3.26 -8.90
C ALA A 95 7.72 -4.73 -8.85
N VAL A 96 6.81 -5.66 -9.13
CA VAL A 96 7.10 -7.09 -9.22
C VAL A 96 6.56 -7.65 -10.54
N TRP A 97 7.44 -8.30 -11.30
CA TRP A 97 7.06 -9.18 -12.39
C TRP A 97 6.89 -10.59 -11.82
N LEU A 98 5.63 -11.01 -11.68
CA LEU A 98 5.26 -12.28 -11.08
C LEU A 98 5.04 -13.32 -12.17
N GLN A 99 5.84 -14.38 -12.17
CA GLN A 99 5.71 -15.51 -13.08
C GLN A 99 4.33 -16.17 -12.90
N ALA A 100 3.61 -16.34 -14.00
CA ALA A 100 2.27 -16.93 -13.98
C ALA A 100 2.21 -18.38 -14.52
N PHE A 101 3.32 -18.86 -15.06
CA PHE A 101 3.53 -20.22 -15.55
C PHE A 101 4.47 -21.00 -14.62
N ALA A 102 4.46 -22.32 -14.75
CA ALA A 102 5.36 -23.22 -14.06
C ALA A 102 6.31 -23.86 -15.07
N ASP A 103 7.59 -23.81 -14.75
CA ASP A 103 8.69 -24.42 -15.48
C ASP A 103 9.61 -25.12 -14.47
N PRO A 104 9.22 -26.31 -13.98
CA PRO A 104 9.93 -26.98 -12.91
C PRO A 104 11.30 -27.54 -13.32
N ASP A 105 11.52 -27.77 -14.62
CA ASP A 105 12.77 -28.25 -15.20
C ASP A 105 13.68 -27.14 -15.72
N GLY A 106 13.17 -25.91 -15.83
CA GLY A 106 13.96 -24.73 -16.19
C GLY A 106 14.35 -24.73 -17.66
N ASP A 107 13.52 -25.31 -18.53
CA ASP A 107 13.75 -25.35 -19.98
C ASP A 107 13.15 -24.14 -20.72
N ASP A 108 12.63 -23.17 -19.96
CA ASP A 108 11.91 -21.98 -20.40
C ASP A 108 10.60 -22.29 -21.16
N VAL A 109 10.08 -23.53 -21.06
CA VAL A 109 8.81 -23.94 -21.67
C VAL A 109 7.72 -24.02 -20.60
N ALA A 110 6.61 -23.31 -20.83
CA ALA A 110 5.47 -23.35 -19.92
C ALA A 110 4.76 -24.71 -19.98
N GLN A 111 5.00 -25.57 -18.98
CA GLN A 111 4.36 -26.88 -18.87
C GLN A 111 3.00 -26.82 -18.17
N ALA A 112 2.81 -25.86 -17.26
CA ALA A 112 1.57 -25.66 -16.52
C ALA A 112 1.42 -24.19 -16.09
N LEU A 113 0.23 -23.82 -15.59
CA LEU A 113 -0.08 -22.47 -15.13
C LEU A 113 -0.48 -22.42 -13.65
N TYR A 114 -0.27 -21.25 -13.04
CA TYR A 114 -0.65 -20.97 -11.64
C TYR A 114 -2.03 -20.30 -11.49
N PHE A 115 -2.84 -20.33 -12.55
CA PHE A 115 -4.18 -19.78 -12.59
C PHE A 115 -5.12 -20.64 -13.49
N PRO A 116 -6.44 -20.61 -13.25
CA PRO A 116 -7.40 -21.33 -14.08
C PRO A 116 -7.40 -20.85 -15.53
N ASN A 117 -7.36 -21.80 -16.47
CA ASN A 117 -7.35 -21.53 -17.91
C ASN A 117 -7.88 -22.74 -18.70
N HIS A 118 -7.99 -22.63 -20.03
CA HIS A 118 -8.55 -23.67 -20.90
C HIS A 118 -7.50 -24.41 -21.77
N CYS A 119 -6.25 -23.96 -21.79
CA CYS A 119 -5.23 -24.41 -22.75
C CYS A 119 -4.16 -25.31 -22.13
N LEU A 120 -3.72 -25.01 -20.91
CA LEU A 120 -2.66 -25.72 -20.20
C LEU A 120 -3.15 -26.26 -18.84
N PRO A 121 -2.57 -27.37 -18.36
CA PRO A 121 -2.82 -27.87 -17.01
C PRO A 121 -2.56 -26.79 -15.96
N MET A 122 -3.40 -26.76 -14.92
CA MET A 122 -3.17 -25.89 -13.76
C MET A 122 -2.37 -26.66 -12.70
N ARG A 123 -1.17 -26.19 -12.36
CA ARG A 123 -0.33 -26.78 -11.30
C ARG A 123 -0.91 -26.52 -9.93
N ALA A 124 -1.27 -25.27 -9.67
CA ALA A 124 -1.97 -24.84 -8.46
C ALA A 124 -2.62 -23.48 -8.68
N ASP A 125 -3.79 -23.24 -8.09
CA ASP A 125 -4.37 -21.90 -8.03
C ASP A 125 -3.61 -21.08 -6.97
N LEU A 126 -2.58 -20.35 -7.42
CA LEU A 126 -1.63 -19.63 -6.54
C LEU A 126 -1.47 -18.17 -6.95
N PHE A 127 -1.49 -17.88 -8.25
CA PHE A 127 -1.13 -16.58 -8.80
C PHE A 127 -1.97 -15.45 -8.19
N HIS A 128 -3.29 -15.62 -8.14
CA HIS A 128 -4.19 -14.59 -7.62
C HIS A 128 -3.90 -14.23 -6.16
N GLY A 129 -3.71 -15.24 -5.30
CA GLY A 129 -3.46 -15.04 -3.87
C GLY A 129 -2.13 -14.34 -3.59
N VAL A 130 -1.08 -14.71 -4.33
CA VAL A 130 0.25 -14.09 -4.21
C VAL A 130 0.24 -12.67 -4.75
N ALA A 131 -0.35 -12.44 -5.93
CA ALA A 131 -0.49 -11.12 -6.51
C ALA A 131 -1.24 -10.17 -5.56
N GLN A 132 -2.33 -10.64 -4.94
CA GLN A 132 -3.07 -9.84 -3.97
C GLN A 132 -2.25 -9.54 -2.72
N ALA A 133 -1.46 -10.50 -2.22
CA ALA A 133 -0.59 -10.31 -1.06
C ALA A 133 0.52 -9.27 -1.31
N LEU A 134 1.12 -9.27 -2.50
CA LEU A 134 2.11 -8.30 -2.93
C LEU A 134 1.50 -6.90 -3.11
N ARG A 135 0.32 -6.82 -3.74
CA ARG A 135 -0.41 -5.53 -3.87
C ARG A 135 -0.75 -4.92 -2.52
N ARG A 136 -1.05 -5.73 -1.50
CA ARG A 136 -1.25 -5.24 -0.11
C ARG A 136 0.01 -4.64 0.52
N GLN A 137 1.21 -4.91 -0.01
CA GLN A 137 2.45 -4.25 0.40
C GLN A 137 2.68 -2.90 -0.32
N GLY A 138 1.76 -2.47 -1.19
CA GLY A 138 1.91 -1.22 -1.96
C GLY A 138 2.74 -1.37 -3.24
N VAL A 139 2.98 -2.59 -3.69
CA VAL A 139 3.81 -2.90 -4.86
C VAL A 139 2.95 -3.08 -6.10
N ALA A 140 3.40 -2.54 -7.24
CA ALA A 140 2.78 -2.79 -8.54
C ALA A 140 3.10 -4.23 -8.99
N VAL A 141 2.08 -5.01 -9.36
CA VAL A 141 2.28 -6.41 -9.76
C VAL A 141 1.88 -6.58 -11.22
N TYR A 142 2.79 -7.15 -12.00
CA TYR A 142 2.62 -7.45 -13.42
C TYR A 142 2.71 -8.96 -13.63
N ALA A 143 1.81 -9.52 -14.44
CA ALA A 143 1.90 -10.92 -14.83
C ALA A 143 3.02 -11.09 -15.86
N TRP A 144 3.96 -11.98 -15.58
CA TRP A 144 4.98 -12.42 -16.53
C TRP A 144 4.49 -13.71 -17.20
N ILE A 145 4.23 -13.61 -18.50
CA ILE A 145 3.66 -14.65 -19.37
C ILE A 145 4.57 -14.80 -20.60
N PRO A 146 4.83 -16.04 -21.07
CA PRO A 146 5.57 -16.26 -22.31
C PRO A 146 4.75 -15.82 -23.53
N LEU A 147 5.42 -15.37 -24.59
CA LEU A 147 4.76 -14.84 -25.79
C LEU A 147 4.79 -15.78 -27.00
N LEU A 148 5.76 -16.70 -27.06
CA LEU A 148 6.07 -17.52 -28.23
C LEU A 148 6.00 -19.00 -27.89
#